data_AF-S7MNS2-F1
#
_entry.id   AF-S7MNS2-F1
#
_cell.length_a   1.000
_cell.length_b   1.000
_cell.length_c   1.000
_cell.angle_alpha   90.00
_cell.angle_beta   90.00
_cell.angle_gamma   90.00
#
_symmetry.space_group_name_H-M   'P 1'
#
loop_
_entity.id
_entity.type
_entity.pdbx_description
1 polymer ?
#
loop_
_entity_poly.entity_id
_entity_poly.type
_entity_poly.pdbx_seq_one_letter_code
_entity_poly.pdbx_strand_id
1 'polypeptide(L)'
;MAGDEASVTLRQPHLSRQDLTNLDVTKLTPLSKEVISRQATINIGTIGHVAHGKSTVVKSISGVHTVRFKNELERNITIKLGYANAKIYKFDDASCPRPECYKLSLGKGGSSTPDEFPTDIPGTKGNFKLVR
;
A
#
# COMPACT_ATOMS: atom_id res chain seq x y z
N MET A 1 3.32 -39.35 -11.06
CA MET A 1 2.90 -38.40 -12.11
C MET A 1 1.60 -37.78 -11.64
N ALA A 2 1.47 -36.52 -11.25
CA ALA A 2 2.15 -35.31 -11.67
C ALA A 2 2.42 -34.38 -10.48
N GLY A 3 3.64 -33.89 -10.37
CA GLY A 3 3.92 -32.61 -9.71
C GLY A 3 3.94 -31.52 -10.78
N ASP A 4 3.34 -30.37 -10.47
CA ASP A 4 3.86 -29.00 -10.71
C ASP A 4 2.83 -27.91 -10.30
N GLU A 5 2.18 -28.03 -9.12
CA GLU A 5 1.37 -26.94 -8.53
C GLU A 5 2.26 -26.04 -7.65
N ALA A 6 3.43 -25.66 -8.16
CA ALA A 6 4.33 -24.75 -7.47
C ALA A 6 4.07 -23.32 -7.92
N SER A 7 3.59 -22.49 -6.98
CA SER A 7 3.78 -21.02 -6.90
C SER A 7 2.70 -20.05 -7.39
N VAL A 8 1.51 -20.47 -7.82
CA VAL A 8 0.43 -19.48 -8.06
C VAL A 8 -0.12 -18.99 -6.73
N THR A 9 0.04 -17.70 -6.45
CA THR A 9 -0.55 -17.06 -5.25
C THR A 9 -2.05 -16.80 -5.42
N LEU A 10 -2.85 -17.86 -5.42
CA LEU A 10 -4.33 -17.85 -5.47
C LEU A 10 -5.00 -17.36 -4.18
N ARG A 11 -4.23 -17.11 -3.11
CA ARG A 11 -4.80 -16.88 -1.76
C ARG A 11 -5.54 -15.55 -1.59
N GLN A 12 -5.34 -14.57 -2.49
CA GLN A 12 -5.93 -13.23 -2.39
C GLN A 12 -6.46 -12.78 -3.76
N PRO A 13 -7.75 -13.02 -4.07
CA PRO A 13 -8.31 -12.77 -5.41
C PRO A 13 -8.43 -11.28 -5.77
N HIS A 14 -8.36 -10.40 -4.77
CA HIS A 14 -8.42 -8.95 -4.90
C HIS A 14 -7.06 -8.28 -5.16
N LEU A 15 -5.99 -9.07 -5.29
CA LEU A 15 -4.65 -8.64 -5.64
C LEU A 15 -4.27 -9.18 -7.03
N SER A 16 -3.31 -8.54 -7.70
CA SER A 16 -2.75 -9.06 -8.93
C SER A 16 -2.16 -10.46 -8.72
N ARG A 17 -2.47 -11.36 -9.65
CA ARG A 17 -1.94 -12.72 -9.69
C ARG A 17 -0.45 -12.67 -10.06
N GLN A 18 0.38 -13.39 -9.31
CA GLN A 18 1.80 -13.59 -9.61
C GLN A 18 2.00 -15.04 -10.03
N ASP A 19 2.33 -15.25 -11.31
CA ASP A 19 2.58 -16.56 -11.91
C ASP A 19 4.05 -16.63 -12.35
N LEU A 20 4.86 -17.48 -11.70
CA LEU A 20 6.29 -17.61 -12.05
C LEU A 20 6.51 -18.23 -13.45
N THR A 21 5.54 -18.99 -13.96
CA THR A 21 5.63 -19.69 -15.26
C THR A 21 5.50 -18.75 -16.46
N ASN A 22 4.83 -17.61 -16.30
CA ASN A 22 4.60 -16.63 -17.35
C ASN A 22 5.37 -15.31 -17.09
N LEU A 23 6.24 -15.31 -16.08
CA LEU A 23 6.96 -14.11 -15.65
C LEU A 23 8.17 -13.84 -16.55
N ASP A 24 8.12 -12.79 -17.36
CA ASP A 24 9.26 -12.32 -18.16
C ASP A 24 10.08 -11.28 -17.38
N VAL A 25 11.20 -11.73 -16.80
CA VAL A 25 12.09 -10.90 -15.98
C VAL A 25 12.62 -9.66 -16.73
N THR A 26 12.72 -9.72 -18.07
CA THR A 26 13.27 -8.62 -18.87
C THR A 26 12.33 -7.43 -19.01
N LYS A 27 11.02 -7.65 -18.86
CA LYS A 27 9.97 -6.61 -18.96
C LYS A 27 9.51 -6.09 -17.60
N LEU A 28 9.96 -6.73 -16.52
CA LEU A 28 9.58 -6.34 -15.16
C LEU A 28 10.20 -5.00 -14.80
N THR A 29 9.33 -4.07 -14.41
CA THR A 29 9.72 -2.80 -13.82
C THR A 29 9.09 -2.67 -12.45
N PRO A 30 9.63 -1.81 -11.56
CA PRO A 30 8.99 -1.51 -10.29
C PRO A 30 7.56 -0.97 -10.44
N LEU A 31 7.20 -0.46 -11.63
CA LEU A 31 5.87 0.08 -11.92
C LEU A 31 4.89 -0.96 -12.49
N SER A 32 5.32 -2.21 -12.66
CA SER A 32 4.44 -3.29 -13.09
C SER A 32 3.38 -3.58 -12.03
N LYS A 33 2.13 -3.84 -12.46
CA LYS A 33 0.99 -4.07 -11.56
C LYS A 33 1.26 -5.23 -10.59
N GLU A 34 1.92 -6.28 -11.08
CA GLU A 34 2.31 -7.46 -10.32
C GLU A 34 3.25 -7.15 -9.15
N VAL A 35 4.15 -6.17 -9.33
CA VAL A 35 5.10 -5.75 -8.30
C VAL A 35 4.43 -4.79 -7.32
N ILE A 36 3.77 -3.73 -7.82
CA ILE A 36 3.14 -2.70 -6.96
C ILE A 36 2.07 -3.31 -6.05
N SER A 37 1.35 -4.34 -6.51
CA SER A 37 0.29 -4.98 -5.73
C SER A 37 0.75 -5.51 -4.37
N ARG A 38 2.01 -5.93 -4.23
CA ARG A 38 2.47 -6.60 -3.00
C ARG A 38 3.74 -6.03 -2.41
N GLN A 39 4.57 -5.39 -3.23
CA GLN A 39 5.88 -4.91 -2.83
C GLN A 39 5.92 -3.39 -2.82
N ALA A 40 6.49 -2.83 -1.76
CA ALA A 40 6.78 -1.40 -1.70
C ALA A 40 7.89 -1.06 -2.70
N THR A 41 7.62 -0.07 -3.55
CA THR A 41 8.56 0.37 -4.61
C THR A 41 9.41 1.57 -4.18
N ILE A 42 8.95 2.33 -3.19
CA ILE A 42 9.62 3.51 -2.65
C ILE A 42 9.58 3.47 -1.12
N ASN A 43 10.71 3.77 -0.48
CA ASN A 43 10.78 4.02 0.95
C ASN A 43 10.79 5.54 1.21
N ILE A 44 9.93 6.00 2.11
CA ILE A 44 9.84 7.40 2.52
C ILE A 44 10.15 7.49 4.02
N GLY A 45 11.17 8.27 4.37
CA GLY A 45 11.54 8.54 5.76
C GLY A 45 10.94 9.84 6.27
N THR A 46 10.38 9.84 7.48
CA THR A 46 9.92 11.07 8.16
C THR A 46 10.94 11.47 9.23
N ILE A 47 11.48 12.69 9.12
CA ILE A 47 12.45 13.26 10.06
C ILE A 47 11.89 14.55 10.67
N GLY A 48 12.46 14.99 11.81
CA GLY A 48 12.03 16.20 12.50
C GLY A 48 12.20 16.15 14.02
N HIS A 49 11.95 17.28 14.68
CA HIS A 49 12.15 17.48 16.11
C HIS A 49 11.22 16.62 16.99
N VAL A 50 11.55 16.49 18.28
CA VAL A 50 10.72 15.76 19.26
C VAL A 50 9.32 16.38 19.32
N ALA A 51 8.29 15.56 19.52
CA ALA A 51 6.87 15.93 19.60
C ALA A 51 6.22 16.54 18.33
N HIS A 52 6.92 16.60 17.18
CA HIS A 52 6.32 17.09 15.91
C HIS A 52 5.34 16.09 15.23
N GLY A 53 4.95 15.01 15.89
CA GLY A 53 3.92 14.10 15.36
C GLY A 53 4.34 13.25 14.15
N LYS A 54 5.64 13.02 13.91
CA LYS A 54 6.14 12.17 12.79
C LYS A 54 5.43 10.81 12.71
N SER A 55 5.35 10.11 13.84
CA SER A 55 4.69 8.80 13.91
C SER A 55 3.17 8.90 13.69
N THR A 56 2.56 10.03 14.05
CA THR A 56 1.15 10.33 13.79
C THR A 56 0.91 10.54 12.29
N VAL A 57 1.79 11.26 11.59
CA VAL A 57 1.73 11.44 10.13
C VAL A 57 1.90 10.10 9.41
N VAL A 58 2.83 9.25 9.84
CA VAL A 58 2.98 7.91 9.26
C VAL A 58 1.72 7.06 9.49
N LYS A 59 1.12 7.14 10.69
CA LYS A 59 -0.14 6.46 10.99
C LYS A 59 -1.31 7.00 10.17
N SER A 60 -1.40 8.32 9.97
CA SER A 60 -2.47 8.91 9.17
C SER A 60 -2.33 8.60 7.68
N ILE A 61 -1.12 8.30 7.19
CA ILE A 61 -0.89 7.90 5.79
C ILE A 61 -1.14 6.40 5.59
N SER A 62 -0.54 5.56 6.44
CA SER A 62 -0.55 4.11 6.25
C SER A 62 -1.70 3.38 6.96
N GLY A 63 -2.34 4.04 7.94
CA GLY A 63 -3.24 3.40 8.90
C GLY A 63 -2.54 2.47 9.90
N VAL A 64 -1.21 2.29 9.82
CA VAL A 64 -0.45 1.38 10.68
C VAL A 64 0.21 2.17 11.80
N HIS A 65 0.00 1.72 13.04
CA HIS A 65 0.76 2.25 14.16
C HIS A 65 2.17 1.64 14.16
N THR A 66 3.18 2.51 14.05
CA THR A 66 4.58 2.11 13.92
C THR A 66 5.22 1.70 15.26
N VAL A 67 4.64 2.13 16.39
CA VAL A 67 5.12 1.75 17.72
C VAL A 67 4.70 0.32 18.02
N ARG A 68 5.68 -0.57 18.18
CA ARG A 68 5.44 -2.01 18.46
C ARG A 68 5.87 -2.44 19.86
N PHE A 69 6.70 -1.64 20.53
CA PHE A 69 7.29 -2.01 21.82
C PHE A 69 6.50 -1.37 22.97
N LYS A 70 6.19 -2.16 24.00
CA LYS A 70 5.42 -1.70 25.17
C LYS A 70 6.07 -0.50 25.87
N ASN A 71 7.40 -0.55 26.06
CA ASN A 71 8.16 0.55 26.66
C ASN A 71 8.11 1.86 25.84
N GLU A 72 7.97 1.77 24.51
CA GLU A 72 7.82 2.95 23.64
C GLU A 72 6.41 3.54 23.75
N LEU A 73 5.40 2.66 23.85
CA LEU A 73 4.01 3.04 24.01
C LEU A 73 3.78 3.74 25.35
N GLU A 74 4.32 3.21 26.44
CA GLU A 74 4.21 3.79 27.78
C GLU A 74 4.92 5.15 27.89
N ARG A 75 6.01 5.34 27.15
CA ARG A 75 6.82 6.57 27.20
C ARG A 75 6.48 7.57 26.10
N ASN A 76 5.57 7.24 25.18
CA ASN A 76 5.19 8.06 24.03
C ASN A 76 6.39 8.55 23.18
N ILE A 77 7.44 7.73 23.07
CA ILE A 77 8.64 8.03 22.27
C ILE A 77 8.91 6.95 21.24
N THR A 78 9.55 7.31 20.13
CA THR A 78 10.01 6.37 19.10
C THR A 78 11.51 6.15 19.29
N ILE A 79 11.91 4.95 19.72
CA ILE A 79 13.32 4.61 19.96
C ILE A 79 13.84 3.77 18.79
N LYS A 80 13.05 2.80 18.35
CA LYS A 80 13.35 1.93 17.21
C LYS A 80 12.73 2.48 15.93
N LEU A 81 13.35 2.12 14.81
CA LEU A 81 12.82 2.45 13.49
C LEU A 81 11.47 1.75 13.28
N GLY A 82 10.43 2.55 13.11
CA GLY A 82 9.10 2.09 12.76
C GLY A 82 8.95 1.96 11.24
N TYR A 83 8.33 0.89 10.78
CA TYR A 83 8.04 0.66 9.36
C TYR A 83 6.54 0.49 9.13
N ALA A 84 6.05 1.07 8.02
CA ALA A 84 4.66 0.96 7.61
C ALA A 84 4.56 0.98 6.08
N ASN A 85 3.80 0.04 5.53
CA ASN A 85 3.47 0.01 4.11
C ASN A 85 2.18 0.81 3.87
N ALA A 86 2.14 1.54 2.75
CA ALA A 86 0.96 2.25 2.28
C ALA A 86 0.85 2.08 0.76
N LYS A 87 -0.38 1.85 0.28
CA LYS A 87 -0.72 1.88 -1.14
C LYS A 87 -1.30 3.24 -1.51
N ILE A 88 -0.92 3.77 -2.66
CA ILE A 88 -1.42 5.02 -3.23
C ILE A 88 -2.32 4.71 -4.42
N TYR A 89 -3.55 5.19 -4.34
CA TYR A 89 -4.55 5.01 -5.38
C TYR A 89 -4.84 6.32 -6.08
N LYS A 90 -5.12 6.23 -7.37
CA LYS A 90 -5.59 7.35 -8.19
C LYS A 90 -6.95 7.02 -8.76
N PHE A 91 -7.84 8.00 -8.73
CA PHE A 91 -9.12 7.93 -9.40
C PHE A 91 -8.95 8.01 -10.91
N ASP A 92 -9.61 7.11 -11.64
CA ASP A 92 -9.45 6.98 -13.11
C ASP A 92 -10.15 8.10 -13.90
N ASP A 93 -11.15 8.75 -13.30
CA ASP A 93 -11.96 9.77 -13.96
C ASP A 93 -11.29 11.15 -13.95
N ALA A 94 -11.32 11.83 -15.10
CA ALA A 94 -10.83 13.20 -15.27
C ALA A 94 -11.71 14.24 -14.57
N SER A 95 -12.93 13.88 -14.15
CA SER A 95 -13.84 14.76 -13.42
C SER A 95 -13.33 15.13 -12.02
N CYS A 96 -12.35 14.40 -11.46
CA CYS A 96 -11.85 14.65 -10.11
C CYS A 96 -10.53 15.47 -10.15
N PRO A 97 -10.52 16.71 -9.65
CA PRO A 97 -9.31 17.52 -9.60
C PRO A 97 -8.33 17.02 -8.53
N ARG A 98 -7.05 17.37 -8.69
CA ARG A 98 -6.05 17.20 -7.62
C ARG A 98 -6.37 18.19 -6.49
N PRO A 99 -6.29 17.79 -5.21
CA PRO A 99 -5.70 16.55 -4.67
C PRO A 99 -6.70 15.40 -4.42
N GLU A 100 -8.00 15.62 -4.58
CA GLU A 100 -9.07 14.69 -4.19
C GLU A 100 -9.07 13.38 -4.98
N CYS A 101 -8.45 13.38 -6.17
CA CYS A 101 -8.29 12.19 -7.00
C CYS A 101 -7.31 11.15 -6.44
N TYR A 102 -6.65 11.43 -5.30
CA TYR A 102 -5.75 10.47 -4.65
C TYR A 102 -6.32 9.99 -3.32
N LYS A 103 -6.25 8.69 -3.11
CA LYS A 103 -6.54 8.08 -1.80
C LYS A 103 -5.38 7.20 -1.37
N LEU A 104 -5.18 7.16 -0.05
CA LEU A 104 -4.28 6.21 0.59
C LEU A 104 -5.13 5.04 1.13
N SER A 105 -4.50 3.91 1.44
CA SER A 105 -5.19 2.71 1.94
C SER A 105 -5.76 2.82 3.38
N LEU A 106 -6.17 4.02 3.79
CA LEU A 106 -6.56 4.39 5.14
C LEU A 106 -7.48 3.33 5.77
N GLY A 107 -7.06 2.79 6.91
CA GLY A 107 -7.90 1.94 7.76
C GLY A 107 -7.96 0.44 7.42
N LYS A 108 -7.41 -0.03 6.30
CA LYS A 108 -7.43 -1.47 5.93
C LYS A 108 -6.07 -2.18 5.94
N GLY A 109 -5.08 -1.62 6.64
CA GLY A 109 -3.87 -2.34 7.04
C GLY A 109 -3.06 -2.97 5.90
N GLY A 110 -2.16 -2.18 5.33
CA GLY A 110 -1.00 -2.70 4.59
C GLY A 110 -1.26 -3.29 3.20
N SER A 111 -0.35 -4.17 2.77
CA SER A 111 -0.24 -4.73 1.41
C SER A 111 -1.43 -5.60 0.99
N SER A 112 -2.23 -6.08 1.95
CA SER A 112 -3.41 -6.91 1.71
C SER A 112 -4.65 -6.13 1.23
N THR A 113 -4.55 -4.81 1.08
CA THR A 113 -5.64 -3.99 0.54
C THR A 113 -5.85 -4.21 -0.96
N PRO A 114 -7.11 -4.17 -1.46
CA PRO A 114 -7.42 -4.45 -2.86
C PRO A 114 -6.79 -3.44 -3.79
N ASP A 115 -6.32 -3.91 -4.95
CA ASP A 115 -5.65 -3.05 -5.93
C ASP A 115 -6.63 -2.08 -6.61
N GLU A 116 -7.92 -2.43 -6.60
CA GLU A 116 -9.00 -1.62 -7.17
C GLU A 116 -10.23 -1.66 -6.25
N PHE A 117 -10.85 -0.50 -6.03
CA PHE A 117 -12.09 -0.39 -5.25
C PHE A 117 -12.98 0.76 -5.76
N PRO A 118 -14.30 0.67 -5.58
CA PRO A 118 -15.23 1.70 -6.03
C PRO A 118 -15.04 3.00 -5.26
N THR A 119 -15.37 4.12 -5.91
CA THR A 119 -15.35 5.43 -5.26
C THR A 119 -16.53 5.65 -4.34
N ASP A 120 -16.27 6.33 -3.22
CA ASP A 120 -17.30 6.83 -2.30
C ASP A 120 -17.78 8.24 -2.71
N ILE A 121 -17.25 8.81 -3.80
CA ILE A 121 -17.57 10.18 -4.25
C ILE A 121 -18.93 10.15 -4.97
N PRO A 122 -19.97 10.82 -4.42
CA PRO A 122 -21.30 10.81 -5.00
C PRO A 122 -21.29 11.42 -6.41
N GLY A 123 -21.93 10.73 -7.36
CA GLY A 123 -22.05 11.19 -8.74
C GLY A 123 -20.92 10.74 -9.68
N THR A 124 -19.92 9.99 -9.20
CA THR A 124 -18.85 9.46 -10.04
C THR A 124 -18.95 7.94 -10.20
N LYS A 125 -18.72 7.43 -11.42
CA LYS A 125 -18.80 5.98 -11.76
C LYS A 125 -17.43 5.31 -11.91
N GLY A 126 -16.38 5.94 -11.39
CA GLY A 126 -15.01 5.44 -11.51
C GLY A 126 -14.58 4.53 -10.35
N ASN A 127 -13.43 3.89 -10.53
CA ASN A 127 -12.74 3.14 -9.49
C ASN A 127 -11.43 3.85 -9.12
N PHE A 128 -11.01 3.67 -7.87
CA PHE A 128 -9.63 3.95 -7.45
C PHE A 128 -8.74 2.80 -7.91
N LYS A 129 -7.70 3.12 -8.67
CA LYS A 129 -6.69 2.16 -9.16
C LYS A 129 -5.37 2.36 -8.45
N LEU A 130 -4.71 1.27 -8.10
CA LEU A 130 -3.38 1.29 -7.50
C LEU A 130 -2.34 1.91 -8.44
N VAL A 131 -1.57 2.84 -7.92
CA VAL A 131 -0.47 3.51 -8.63
C VAL A 131 0.88 3.26 -7.97
N ARG A 132 0.94 3.11 -6.64
CA ARG A 132 2.17 2.83 -5.87
C ARG A 132 1.92 2.02 -4.61
#